data_AF-A0A821LJ00-F1
#
_entry.id   AF-A0A821LJ00-F1
#
_cell.length_a   1.000
_cell.length_b   1.000
_cell.length_c   1.000
_cell.angle_alpha   90.00
_cell.angle_beta   90.00
_cell.angle_gamma   90.00
#
_symmetry.space_group_name_H-M   'P 1'
#
loop_
_entity.id
_entity.type
_entity.pdbx_description
1 polymer ?
#
loop_
_entity_poly.entity_id
_entity_poly.type
_entity_poly.pdbx_seq_one_letter_code
_entity_poly.pdbx_strand_id
1 'polypeptide(L)'
;DVVSLLFYVPSDVIVQRLQIANSPYKSSLDAVRKIYKCDGMKGYYRGLGATFIVSILASSMWWTVYENIKHFLYRPSILPYFIWSKSSDDQTAEIHRIPQFTAGFIAGTVTSTCVNPLDVVKTRIQTQNIHTLGTTASTIMYKNIFHGLKCLWREEGVNGLLRGVLPKLASRGPLSAFSALVFELVLYYSRDDLHAF
;
A
#
# COMPACT_ATOMS: atom_id res chain seq x y z
N ASP A 1 -15.01 -6.07 -0.74
CA ASP A 1 -13.60 -6.44 -1.02
C ASP A 1 -13.33 -7.05 -2.39
N VAL A 2 -14.00 -8.13 -2.81
CA VAL A 2 -13.75 -8.72 -4.15
C VAL A 2 -14.36 -7.88 -5.28
N VAL A 3 -15.59 -7.39 -5.10
CA VAL A 3 -16.28 -6.57 -6.10
C VAL A 3 -15.55 -5.25 -6.35
N SER A 4 -15.01 -4.61 -5.30
CA SER A 4 -14.21 -3.40 -5.44
C SER A 4 -12.92 -3.65 -6.21
N LEU A 5 -12.29 -4.82 -6.08
CA LEU A 5 -11.10 -5.19 -6.86
C LEU A 5 -11.39 -5.35 -8.35
N LEU A 6 -12.58 -5.79 -8.73
CA LEU A 6 -12.97 -5.88 -10.14
C LEU A 6 -12.99 -4.51 -10.83
N PHE A 7 -13.37 -3.46 -10.09
CA PHE A 7 -13.33 -2.08 -10.59
C PHE A 7 -11.96 -1.41 -10.40
N TYR A 8 -11.24 -1.74 -9.32
CA TYR A 8 -9.96 -1.12 -8.99
C TYR A 8 -8.80 -1.64 -9.86
N VAL A 9 -8.69 -2.97 -10.03
CA VAL A 9 -7.59 -3.62 -10.76
C VAL A 9 -7.42 -3.09 -12.20
N PRO A 10 -8.48 -2.91 -13.03
CA PRO A 10 -8.29 -2.39 -14.38
C PRO A 10 -7.71 -0.97 -14.38
N SER A 11 -8.14 -0.11 -13.45
CA SER A 11 -7.60 1.24 -13.28
C SER A 11 -6.14 1.21 -12.80
N ASP A 12 -5.84 0.37 -11.81
CA ASP A 12 -4.50 0.18 -11.25
C ASP A 12 -3.52 -0.28 -12.35
N VAL A 13 -3.92 -1.23 -13.19
CA VAL A 13 -3.10 -1.72 -14.31
C VAL A 13 -2.80 -0.61 -15.32
N ILE A 14 -3.79 0.22 -15.68
CA ILE A 14 -3.57 1.32 -16.63
C ILE A 14 -2.57 2.33 -16.06
N VAL A 15 -2.76 2.75 -14.81
CA VAL A 15 -1.90 3.73 -14.14
C VAL A 15 -0.47 3.19 -14.01
N GLN A 16 -0.31 1.96 -13.53
CA GLN A 16 1.01 1.36 -13.38
C GLN A 16 1.74 1.22 -14.71
N ARG A 17 1.02 0.86 -15.78
CA ARG A 17 1.60 0.76 -17.12
C ARG A 17 2.04 2.13 -17.68
N LEU A 18 1.32 3.20 -17.33
CA LEU A 18 1.67 4.57 -17.70
C LEU A 18 2.91 5.08 -16.94
N GLN A 19 3.04 4.72 -15.66
CA GLN A 19 4.09 5.19 -14.74
C GLN A 19 5.49 4.59 -15.01
N ILE A 20 5.63 3.62 -15.91
CA ILE A 20 6.94 3.08 -16.27
C ILE A 20 7.75 4.12 -17.04
N ALA A 21 9.02 4.28 -16.66
CA ALA A 21 9.96 5.11 -17.40
C ALA A 21 10.09 4.60 -18.86
N ASN A 22 9.88 5.49 -19.83
CA ASN A 22 9.77 5.18 -21.27
C ASN A 22 8.56 4.30 -21.64
N SER A 23 7.40 4.53 -21.01
CA SER A 23 6.18 3.83 -21.41
C SER A 23 5.79 4.17 -22.87
N PRO A 24 5.34 3.19 -23.68
CA PRO A 24 4.94 3.40 -25.07
C PRO A 24 3.59 4.12 -25.20
N TYR A 25 3.05 4.64 -24.09
CA TYR A 25 1.72 5.23 -23.99
C TYR A 25 1.85 6.73 -23.82
N LYS A 26 1.14 7.50 -24.66
CA LYS A 26 1.16 8.97 -24.57
C LYS A 26 0.14 9.52 -23.57
N SER A 27 -0.90 8.75 -23.27
CA SER A 27 -2.02 9.15 -22.40
C SER A 27 -2.76 7.91 -21.89
N SER A 28 -3.53 8.04 -20.81
CA SER A 28 -4.38 6.98 -20.25
C SER A 28 -5.35 6.41 -21.29
N LEU A 29 -5.91 7.25 -22.17
CA LEU A 29 -6.81 6.78 -23.24
C LEU A 29 -6.07 6.00 -24.33
N ASP A 30 -4.83 6.40 -24.64
CA ASP A 30 -3.96 5.66 -25.57
C ASP A 30 -3.54 4.31 -24.96
N ALA A 31 -3.28 4.27 -23.65
CA ALA A 31 -3.03 3.04 -22.91
C ALA A 31 -4.23 2.08 -22.98
N VAL A 32 -5.45 2.54 -22.69
CA VAL A 32 -6.68 1.73 -22.83
C VAL A 32 -6.79 1.16 -24.25
N ARG A 33 -6.67 2.00 -25.28
CA ARG A 33 -6.82 1.56 -26.66
C ARG A 33 -5.77 0.53 -27.07
N LYS A 34 -4.50 0.74 -26.71
CA LYS A 34 -3.39 -0.17 -27.02
C LYS A 34 -3.47 -1.47 -26.24
N ILE A 35 -3.81 -1.43 -24.95
CA ILE A 35 -4.00 -2.63 -24.11
C ILE A 35 -5.11 -3.50 -24.70
N TYR A 36 -6.25 -2.90 -25.07
CA TYR A 36 -7.35 -3.65 -25.68
C TYR A 36 -6.93 -4.30 -27.01
N LYS A 37 -6.15 -3.61 -27.86
CA LYS A 37 -5.68 -4.16 -29.14
C LYS A 37 -4.63 -5.27 -28.99
N CYS A 38 -3.76 -5.21 -27.98
CA CYS A 38 -2.65 -6.17 -27.82
C CYS A 38 -2.99 -7.35 -26.91
N ASP A 39 -3.60 -7.10 -25.75
CA ASP A 39 -3.87 -8.11 -24.72
C ASP A 39 -5.37 -8.48 -24.61
N GLY A 40 -6.26 -7.75 -25.29
CA GLY A 40 -7.71 -7.90 -25.16
C GLY A 40 -8.23 -7.56 -23.76
N MET A 41 -9.42 -8.05 -23.41
CA MET A 41 -10.02 -7.83 -22.09
C MET A 41 -9.22 -8.45 -20.94
N LYS A 42 -8.48 -9.54 -21.22
CA LYS A 42 -7.64 -10.22 -20.22
C LYS A 42 -6.44 -9.37 -19.78
N GLY A 43 -6.02 -8.39 -20.58
CA GLY A 43 -4.94 -7.46 -20.25
C GLY A 43 -5.23 -6.60 -19.01
N TYR A 44 -6.49 -6.17 -18.84
CA TYR A 44 -6.91 -5.30 -17.73
C TYR A 44 -6.97 -6.02 -16.39
N TYR A 45 -7.29 -7.32 -16.39
CA TYR A 45 -7.38 -8.12 -15.17
C TYR A 45 -6.07 -8.85 -14.85
N ARG A 46 -4.97 -8.49 -15.53
CA ARG A 46 -3.68 -9.13 -15.33
C ARG A 46 -3.14 -8.77 -13.95
N GLY A 47 -2.83 -9.80 -13.16
CA GLY A 47 -2.43 -9.63 -11.77
C GLY A 47 -3.60 -9.46 -10.79
N LEU A 48 -4.86 -9.72 -11.18
CA LEU A 48 -5.99 -9.68 -10.24
C LEU A 48 -5.82 -10.66 -9.06
N GLY A 49 -5.48 -11.92 -9.34
CA GLY A 49 -5.21 -12.91 -8.29
C GLY A 49 -4.00 -12.54 -7.44
N ALA A 50 -2.99 -11.91 -8.05
CA ALA A 50 -1.84 -11.40 -7.32
C ALA A 50 -2.23 -10.25 -6.37
N THR A 51 -3.02 -9.30 -6.87
CA THR A 51 -3.54 -8.17 -6.10
C THR A 51 -4.33 -8.65 -4.89
N PHE A 52 -5.21 -9.64 -5.09
CA PHE A 52 -6.02 -10.20 -4.01
C PHE A 52 -5.15 -10.80 -2.88
N ILE A 53 -4.18 -11.64 -3.23
CA ILE A 53 -3.26 -12.25 -2.25
C ILE A 53 -2.47 -11.18 -1.50
N VAL A 54 -1.95 -10.17 -2.22
CA VAL A 54 -1.18 -9.09 -1.60
C VAL A 54 -2.06 -8.25 -0.67
N SER A 55 -3.29 -7.92 -1.07
CA SER A 55 -4.22 -7.15 -0.24
C SER A 55 -4.60 -7.88 1.05
N ILE A 56 -4.84 -9.19 0.98
CA ILE A 56 -5.14 -10.00 2.17
C ILE A 56 -3.91 -10.06 3.08
N LEU A 57 -2.74 -10.40 2.55
CA LEU A 57 -1.52 -10.47 3.36
C LEU A 57 -1.19 -9.12 3.98
N ALA A 58 -1.28 -8.03 3.22
CA ALA A 58 -1.01 -6.68 3.72
C ALA A 58 -1.96 -6.32 4.87
N SER A 59 -3.25 -6.62 4.73
CA SER A 59 -4.25 -6.34 5.76
C SER A 59 -4.01 -7.17 7.01
N SER A 60 -3.79 -8.48 6.85
CA SER A 60 -3.50 -9.38 7.98
C SER A 60 -2.22 -8.98 8.72
N MET A 61 -1.15 -8.64 7.98
CA MET A 61 0.11 -8.22 8.57
C MET A 61 -0.03 -6.87 9.28
N TRP A 62 -0.73 -5.92 8.68
CA TRP A 62 -0.95 -4.61 9.31
C TRP A 62 -1.67 -4.76 10.66
N TRP A 63 -2.79 -5.49 10.69
CA TRP A 63 -3.52 -5.74 11.93
C TRP A 63 -2.68 -6.49 12.96
N THR A 64 -2.00 -7.56 12.55
CA THR A 64 -1.13 -8.35 13.44
C THR A 64 0.00 -7.51 14.04
N VAL A 65 0.70 -6.74 13.22
CA VAL A 65 1.83 -5.91 13.66
C VAL A 65 1.31 -4.77 14.55
N TYR A 66 0.19 -4.15 14.18
CA TYR A 66 -0.46 -3.12 14.98
C TYR A 66 -0.88 -3.65 16.36
N GLU A 67 -1.45 -4.85 16.44
CA GLU A 67 -1.81 -5.52 17.70
C GLU A 67 -0.59 -5.90 18.53
N ASN A 68 0.47 -6.41 17.91
CA ASN A 68 1.70 -6.76 18.61
C ASN A 68 2.40 -5.52 19.17
N ILE A 69 2.46 -4.42 18.42
CA ILE A 69 3.06 -3.16 18.89
C ILE A 69 2.24 -2.57 20.02
N LYS A 70 0.91 -2.58 19.91
CA LYS A 70 0.01 -2.27 21.01
C LYS A 70 0.35 -3.12 22.23
N HIS A 71 0.31 -4.45 22.11
CA HIS A 71 0.62 -5.36 23.22
C HIS A 71 2.01 -5.14 23.84
N PHE A 72 3.01 -4.79 23.03
CA PHE A 72 4.34 -4.46 23.49
C PHE A 72 4.38 -3.14 24.27
N LEU A 73 3.67 -2.11 23.80
CA LEU A 73 3.48 -0.86 24.52
C LEU A 73 2.63 -1.02 25.81
N TYR A 74 1.75 -2.03 25.86
CA TYR A 74 0.86 -2.33 27.00
C TYR A 74 1.43 -3.31 28.03
N ARG A 75 2.73 -3.66 27.97
CA ARG A 75 3.39 -4.39 29.08
C ARG A 75 3.37 -3.52 30.37
N PRO A 76 3.17 -4.13 31.56
CA PRO A 76 2.66 -3.46 32.77
C PRO A 76 3.63 -2.51 33.49
N SER A 77 4.71 -2.05 32.83
CA SER A 77 5.73 -1.20 33.46
C SER A 77 5.59 0.29 33.14
N ILE A 78 4.72 0.72 32.21
CA ILE A 78 4.67 2.16 31.82
C ILE A 78 3.27 2.81 31.84
N LEU A 79 2.14 2.17 31.47
CA LEU A 79 0.82 2.84 31.56
C LEU A 79 -0.37 1.85 31.71
N PRO A 80 -0.69 1.37 32.92
CA PRO A 80 -1.72 0.34 33.12
C PRO A 80 -3.18 0.86 33.21
N TYR A 81 -3.57 2.01 32.65
CA TYR A 81 -4.94 2.55 32.84
C TYR A 81 -5.81 2.75 31.58
N PHE A 82 -5.27 2.63 30.36
CA PHE A 82 -5.95 3.19 29.17
C PHE A 82 -6.42 2.19 28.10
N ILE A 83 -7.12 1.10 28.47
CA ILE A 83 -7.95 0.36 27.49
C ILE A 83 -9.29 -0.13 28.09
N TRP A 84 -9.48 -0.10 29.41
CA TRP A 84 -10.79 -0.38 30.01
C TRP A 84 -11.41 0.89 30.59
N SER A 85 -11.69 1.88 29.73
CA SER A 85 -12.70 2.87 30.09
C SER A 85 -13.44 3.33 28.85
N LYS A 86 -14.62 2.73 28.69
CA LYS A 86 -15.76 3.30 28.00
C LYS A 86 -15.96 4.73 28.51
N SER A 87 -15.86 5.71 27.60
CA SER A 87 -16.54 7.00 27.62
C SER A 87 -16.51 7.85 28.90
N SER A 88 -16.21 9.14 28.70
CA SER A 88 -16.49 10.30 29.58
C SER A 88 -15.32 10.76 30.47
N ASP A 89 -14.32 11.43 29.89
CA ASP A 89 -13.85 12.71 30.47
C ASP A 89 -12.91 13.47 29.52
N ASP A 90 -13.15 14.78 29.39
CA ASP A 90 -12.75 15.66 28.29
C ASP A 90 -11.29 16.19 28.38
N GLN A 91 -10.49 15.72 29.35
CA GLN A 91 -9.12 16.22 29.61
C GLN A 91 -7.97 15.27 29.21
N THR A 92 -8.24 14.04 28.77
CA THR A 92 -7.20 13.07 28.36
C THR A 92 -6.87 13.09 26.87
N ALA A 93 -7.51 13.96 26.08
CA ALA A 93 -7.46 13.94 24.61
C ALA A 93 -6.09 14.23 23.98
N GLU A 94 -5.15 14.88 24.68
CA GLU A 94 -3.81 15.19 24.14
C GLU A 94 -2.79 14.08 24.37
N ILE A 95 -2.88 13.34 25.49
CA ILE A 95 -1.92 12.29 25.85
C ILE A 95 -2.17 10.98 25.05
N HIS A 96 -3.36 10.80 24.48
CA HIS A 96 -3.71 9.60 23.67
C HIS A 96 -3.32 9.65 22.20
N ARG A 97 -2.98 10.83 21.66
CA ARG A 97 -2.69 10.99 20.23
C ARG A 97 -1.29 10.47 19.88
N ILE A 98 -0.26 10.88 20.63
CA ILE A 98 1.15 10.56 20.36
C ILE A 98 1.48 9.05 20.39
N PRO A 99 0.93 8.23 21.33
CA PRO A 99 1.20 6.79 21.35
C PRO A 99 0.58 6.04 20.16
N GLN A 100 -0.57 6.50 19.66
CA GLN A 100 -1.23 5.88 18.50
C GLN A 100 -0.52 6.20 17.19
N PHE A 101 -0.01 7.44 17.06
CA PHE A 101 0.81 7.84 15.91
C PHE A 101 2.13 7.07 15.85
N THR A 102 2.84 6.95 16.98
CA THR A 102 4.11 6.21 17.02
C THR A 102 3.90 4.71 16.80
N ALA A 103 2.87 4.11 17.40
CA ALA A 103 2.51 2.72 17.17
C ALA A 103 2.11 2.46 15.70
N GLY A 104 1.31 3.36 15.10
CA GLY A 104 0.91 3.28 13.70
C GLY A 104 2.08 3.46 12.73
N PHE A 105 3.03 4.34 13.06
CA PHE A 105 4.25 4.55 12.27
C PHE A 105 5.16 3.32 12.30
N ILE A 106 5.45 2.78 13.49
CA ILE A 106 6.27 1.56 13.62
C ILE A 106 5.56 0.38 12.95
N ALA A 107 4.25 0.23 13.13
CA ALA A 107 3.48 -0.82 12.49
C ALA A 107 3.50 -0.69 10.96
N GLY A 108 3.33 0.53 10.45
CA GLY A 108 3.34 0.84 9.03
C GLY A 108 4.70 0.59 8.39
N THR A 109 5.80 0.97 9.04
CA THR A 109 7.17 0.76 8.53
C THR A 109 7.56 -0.72 8.50
N VAL A 110 7.27 -1.47 9.58
CA VAL A 110 7.52 -2.92 9.64
C VAL A 110 6.68 -3.66 8.60
N THR A 111 5.37 -3.39 8.56
CA THR A 111 4.46 -4.01 7.59
C THR A 111 4.87 -3.69 6.16
N SER A 112 5.17 -2.41 5.86
CA SER A 112 5.58 -2.00 4.52
C SER A 112 6.88 -2.68 4.09
N THR A 113 7.82 -2.92 5.02
CA THR A 113 9.08 -3.60 4.70
C THR A 113 8.85 -5.07 4.36
N CYS A 114 8.01 -5.76 5.14
CA CYS A 114 7.68 -7.17 4.89
C CYS A 114 6.82 -7.38 3.63
N VAL A 115 5.90 -6.45 3.34
CA VAL A 115 5.00 -6.53 2.17
C VAL A 115 5.67 -6.02 0.90
N ASN A 116 6.69 -5.15 1.00
CA ASN A 116 7.40 -4.60 -0.16
C ASN A 116 7.81 -5.64 -1.22
N PRO A 117 8.43 -6.79 -0.88
CA PRO A 117 8.80 -7.79 -1.90
C PRO A 117 7.60 -8.30 -2.69
N LEU A 118 6.43 -8.45 -2.05
CA LEU A 118 5.21 -8.90 -2.71
C LEU A 118 4.63 -7.81 -3.62
N ASP A 119 4.69 -6.55 -3.20
CA ASP A 119 4.31 -5.40 -4.03
C ASP A 119 5.20 -5.30 -5.28
N VAL A 120 6.50 -5.54 -5.15
CA VAL A 120 7.44 -5.54 -6.30
C VAL A 120 7.07 -6.64 -7.29
N VAL A 121 6.74 -7.84 -6.83
CA VAL A 121 6.31 -8.92 -7.71
C VAL A 121 4.96 -8.62 -8.36
N LYS A 122 3.99 -8.06 -7.60
CA LYS A 122 2.68 -7.65 -8.11
C LYS A 122 2.83 -6.64 -9.26
N THR A 123 3.60 -5.58 -9.03
CA THR A 123 3.84 -4.52 -10.03
C THR A 123 4.57 -5.08 -11.27
N ARG A 124 5.55 -5.97 -11.11
CA ARG A 124 6.20 -6.65 -12.26
C ARG A 124 5.23 -7.50 -13.09
N ILE A 125 4.31 -8.22 -12.45
CA ILE A 125 3.27 -8.99 -13.15
C ILE A 125 2.31 -8.06 -13.94
N GLN A 126 1.94 -6.92 -13.35
CA GLN A 126 1.02 -5.96 -13.98
C GLN A 126 1.65 -5.20 -15.17
N THR A 127 2.98 -5.07 -15.16
CA THR A 127 3.75 -4.27 -16.13
C THR A 127 4.40 -5.07 -17.27
N GLN A 128 4.40 -6.39 -17.18
CA GLN A 128 5.14 -7.32 -18.07
C GLN A 128 4.90 -7.24 -19.58
N ASN A 129 3.77 -6.71 -20.06
CA ASN A 129 3.46 -6.69 -21.52
C ASN A 129 3.80 -5.36 -22.18
N ILE A 130 4.43 -4.44 -21.45
CA ILE A 130 4.92 -3.19 -22.05
C ILE A 130 6.06 -3.46 -23.03
N HIS A 131 6.91 -4.44 -22.72
CA HIS A 131 8.02 -4.85 -23.59
C HIS A 131 7.57 -5.43 -24.93
N THR A 132 6.34 -5.93 -25.05
CA THR A 132 5.79 -6.44 -26.30
C THR A 132 5.42 -5.31 -27.28
N LEU A 133 5.15 -4.10 -26.77
CA LEU A 133 4.78 -2.92 -27.57
C LEU A 133 5.99 -2.06 -27.98
N GLY A 134 7.16 -2.26 -27.36
CA GLY A 134 8.39 -1.54 -27.65
C GLY A 134 9.59 -2.49 -27.71
N THR A 135 9.76 -3.19 -28.83
CA THR A 135 11.06 -3.67 -29.37
C THR A 135 12.14 -4.11 -28.38
N THR A 136 11.85 -4.93 -27.36
CA THR A 136 12.91 -5.70 -26.68
C THR A 136 12.35 -7.01 -26.13
N ALA A 137 12.78 -8.10 -26.74
CA ALA A 137 12.50 -9.46 -26.30
C ALA A 137 13.11 -9.70 -24.91
N SER A 138 12.26 -9.82 -23.89
CA SER A 138 12.62 -10.43 -22.60
C SER A 138 11.39 -11.14 -22.05
N THR A 139 11.16 -12.35 -22.54
CA THR A 139 9.96 -13.19 -22.38
C THR A 139 9.91 -13.91 -21.03
N ILE A 140 10.32 -13.28 -19.93
CA ILE A 140 9.95 -13.85 -18.63
C ILE A 140 8.47 -13.50 -18.46
N MET A 141 7.57 -14.47 -18.64
CA MET A 141 6.16 -14.36 -18.29
C MET A 141 5.96 -14.87 -16.86
N TYR A 142 5.61 -14.00 -15.93
CA TYR A 142 5.28 -14.41 -14.57
C TYR A 142 3.86 -14.96 -14.59
N LYS A 143 3.74 -16.28 -14.45
CA LYS A 143 2.44 -16.96 -14.38
C LYS A 143 1.75 -16.74 -13.03
N ASN A 144 2.52 -16.68 -11.94
CA ASN A 144 2.05 -16.62 -10.56
C ASN A 144 2.97 -15.74 -9.70
N ILE A 145 2.47 -15.23 -8.57
CA ILE A 145 3.28 -14.52 -7.55
C ILE A 145 4.48 -15.37 -7.13
N PHE A 146 4.28 -16.64 -6.79
CA PHE A 146 5.37 -17.50 -6.30
C PHE A 146 6.46 -17.74 -7.35
N HIS A 147 6.07 -17.86 -8.62
CA HIS A 147 7.03 -17.97 -9.72
C HIS A 147 7.80 -16.65 -9.91
N GLY A 148 7.09 -15.51 -9.84
CA GLY A 148 7.71 -14.19 -9.87
C GLY A 148 8.68 -13.95 -8.73
N LEU A 149 8.31 -14.34 -7.51
CA LEU A 149 9.16 -14.21 -6.32
C LEU A 149 10.42 -15.07 -6.44
N LYS A 150 10.30 -16.32 -6.88
CA LYS A 150 11.44 -17.23 -7.10
C LYS A 150 12.38 -16.70 -8.19
N CYS A 151 11.83 -16.18 -9.29
CA CYS A 151 12.61 -15.62 -10.38
C CYS A 151 13.33 -14.34 -9.94
N LEU A 152 12.63 -13.45 -9.25
CA LEU A 152 13.16 -12.20 -8.72
C LEU A 152 14.31 -12.47 -7.73
N TRP A 153 14.11 -13.44 -6.82
CA TRP A 153 15.14 -13.86 -5.88
C TRP A 153 16.39 -14.39 -6.58
N ARG A 154 16.22 -15.17 -7.65
CA ARG A 154 17.34 -15.77 -8.40
C ARG A 154 18.10 -14.75 -9.25
N GLU A 155 17.41 -13.74 -9.80
CA GLU A 155 17.99 -12.78 -10.75
C GLU A 155 18.54 -11.52 -10.08
N GLU A 156 17.82 -10.96 -9.11
CA GLU A 156 18.18 -9.69 -8.46
C GLU A 156 18.53 -9.83 -6.97
N GLY A 157 18.30 -11.01 -6.38
CA GLY A 157 18.56 -11.28 -4.98
C GLY A 157 17.78 -10.37 -4.02
N VAL A 158 18.35 -10.17 -2.83
CA VAL A 158 17.77 -9.36 -1.75
C VAL A 158 17.64 -7.88 -2.16
N ASN A 159 18.56 -7.39 -3.00
CA ASN A 159 18.56 -6.01 -3.47
C ASN A 159 17.39 -5.73 -4.44
N GLY A 160 16.94 -6.72 -5.22
CA GLY A 160 15.74 -6.60 -6.05
C GLY A 160 14.44 -6.52 -5.24
N LEU A 161 14.41 -7.18 -4.08
CA LEU A 161 13.25 -7.24 -3.17
C LEU A 161 13.11 -5.99 -2.30
N LEU A 162 14.24 -5.38 -1.92
CA LEU A 162 14.27 -4.13 -1.17
C LEU A 162 14.25 -2.88 -2.07
N ARG A 163 14.28 -3.07 -3.39
CA ARG A 163 14.18 -1.97 -4.36
C ARG A 163 12.85 -1.26 -4.17
N GLY A 164 12.91 0.03 -3.84
CA GLY A 164 11.72 0.86 -3.60
C GLY A 164 11.31 1.04 -2.13
N VAL A 165 11.95 0.36 -1.16
CA VAL A 165 11.65 0.58 0.28
C VAL A 165 11.96 2.01 0.71
N LEU A 166 13.14 2.53 0.33
CA LEU A 166 13.57 3.91 0.61
C LEU A 166 12.58 4.98 0.11
N PRO A 167 12.20 5.01 -1.18
CA PRO A 167 11.21 5.98 -1.65
C PRO A 167 9.83 5.77 -1.04
N LYS A 168 9.40 4.54 -0.75
CA LYS A 168 8.14 4.28 -0.03
C LYS A 168 8.15 4.86 1.38
N LEU A 169 9.23 4.67 2.14
CA LEU A 169 9.37 5.23 3.50
C LEU A 169 9.45 6.76 3.47
N ALA A 170 10.23 7.31 2.53
CA ALA A 170 10.41 8.76 2.38
C ALA A 170 9.11 9.47 1.96
N SER A 171 8.22 8.80 1.23
CA SER A 171 6.92 9.37 0.82
C SER A 171 5.77 9.07 1.80
N ARG A 172 5.83 7.96 2.56
CA ARG A 172 4.82 7.66 3.61
C ARG A 172 4.83 8.69 4.73
N GLY A 173 6.03 9.14 5.14
CA GLY A 173 6.22 10.09 6.24
C GLY A 173 5.47 11.42 6.03
N PRO A 174 5.76 12.17 4.95
CA PRO A 174 5.08 13.44 4.65
C PRO A 174 3.57 13.28 4.47
N LEU A 175 3.13 12.18 3.82
CA LEU A 175 1.71 11.91 3.62
C LEU A 175 0.98 11.73 4.96
N SER A 176 1.59 10.99 5.90
CA SER A 176 1.04 10.79 7.24
C SER A 176 1.01 12.07 8.09
N ALA A 177 2.05 12.91 7.98
CA ALA A 177 2.11 14.20 8.66
C ALA A 177 1.01 15.15 8.15
N PHE A 178 0.84 15.22 6.83
CA PHE A 178 -0.22 16.03 6.22
C PHE A 178 -1.62 15.53 6.61
N SER A 179 -1.87 14.22 6.57
CA SER A 179 -3.18 13.68 6.97
C SER A 179 -3.49 13.93 8.44
N ALA A 180 -2.48 13.89 9.32
CA ALA A 180 -2.65 14.20 10.74
C ALA A 180 -3.01 15.68 10.96
N LEU A 181 -2.29 16.59 10.29
CA LEU A 181 -2.59 18.02 10.34
C LEU A 181 -4.00 18.35 9.84
N VAL A 182 -4.42 17.74 8.73
CA VAL A 182 -5.77 17.94 8.19
C VAL A 182 -6.84 17.42 9.16
N PHE A 183 -6.62 16.25 9.75
CA PHE A 183 -7.53 15.70 10.74
C PHE A 183 -7.66 16.60 11.98
N GLU A 184 -6.54 17.13 12.48
CA GLU A 184 -6.54 18.06 13.62
C GLU A 184 -7.23 19.38 13.31
N LEU A 185 -7.04 19.93 12.10
CA LEU A 185 -7.74 21.14 11.64
C LEU A 185 -9.25 20.93 11.56
N VAL A 186 -9.69 19.79 11.02
CA VAL A 186 -11.11 19.47 10.91
C VAL A 186 -11.74 19.29 12.29
N LEU A 187 -11.04 18.61 13.21
CA LEU A 187 -11.50 18.47 14.59
C LEU A 187 -11.56 19.81 15.31
N TYR A 188 -10.58 20.69 15.10
CA TYR A 188 -10.56 22.03 15.68
C TYR A 188 -11.79 22.83 15.24
N TYR A 189 -12.05 22.90 13.93
CA TYR A 189 -13.20 23.61 13.37
C TYR A 189 -14.54 23.04 13.86
N SER A 190 -14.68 21.71 13.89
CA SER A 190 -15.90 21.06 14.36
C SER A 190 -16.15 21.21 15.87
N ARG A 191 -15.12 21.51 16.67
CA ARG A 191 -15.24 21.71 18.12
C ARG A 191 -15.61 23.16 18.44
N ASP A 192 -15.12 24.13 17.66
CA ASP A 192 -15.49 25.54 17.79
C ASP A 192 -17.00 25.78 17.54
N ASP A 193 -17.59 25.07 16.57
CA ASP A 193 -19.04 25.13 16.31
C ASP A 193 -19.89 24.59 17.48
N LEU A 194 -19.35 23.69 18.30
CA LEU A 194 -20.04 23.12 19.47
C LEU A 194 -20.05 24.05 20.70
N HIS A 195 -19.16 25.04 20.73
CA HIS A 195 -19.10 26.06 21.80
C HIS A 195 -19.84 27.35 21.43
N ALA A 196 -20.37 27.47 20.21
CA ALA A 196 -21.14 28.61 19.73
C ALA A 196 -22.65 28.50 19.95
N PHE A 197 -23.14 27.40 20.57
CA PHE A 197 -24.54 27.17 20.94
C PHE A 197 -24.76 27.12 22.45
#